data_AF-A0A5N5GD34-F1
#
_entry.id   AF-A0A5N5GD34-F1
#
_cell.length_a   1.000
_cell.length_b   1.000
_cell.length_c   1.000
_cell.angle_alpha   90.00
_cell.angle_beta   90.00
_cell.angle_gamma   90.00
#
_symmetry.space_group_name_H-M   'P 1'
#
loop_
_entity.id
_entity.type
_entity.pdbx_description
1 polymer ?
#
loop_
_entity_poly.entity_id
_entity_poly.type
_entity_poly.pdbx_seq_one_letter_code
_entity_poly.pdbx_strand_id
1 'polypeptide(L)'
;MAPMSLPPRFRFHPTDEELVAYYLDRKINGRTIELEIIPESLKYARSHEWAKVDEGKLATVGIADHAQEHLGDIIYVKLPDTGVAVTQASSLGSSPVSGNKIEVNEELLSSPGLVNESPYEKGWIMKVEMSSRDELDDLMDPDEYYEYVKQKIPNISEAEIS
;
A
#
# COMPACT_ATOMS: atom_id res chain seq x y z
N MET A 1 40.36 -0.02 19.87
CA MET A 1 39.57 0.45 18.71
C MET A 1 38.28 1.04 19.26
N ALA A 2 37.96 2.28 18.92
CA ALA A 2 36.69 2.89 19.33
C ALA A 2 35.52 2.24 18.56
N PRO A 3 34.33 2.06 19.16
CA PRO A 3 33.18 1.57 18.43
C PRO A 3 32.77 2.61 17.38
N MET A 4 32.73 2.20 16.11
CA MET A 4 32.16 3.02 15.04
C MET A 4 30.67 3.24 15.32
N SER A 5 30.29 4.47 15.66
CA SER A 5 28.90 4.90 15.70
C SER A 5 28.43 5.11 14.27
N LEU A 6 27.36 4.40 13.88
CA LEU A 6 26.68 4.63 12.60
C LEU A 6 26.08 6.06 12.58
N PRO A 7 26.07 6.73 11.42
CA PRO A 7 25.46 8.05 11.31
C PRO A 7 23.94 7.96 11.51
N PRO A 8 23.31 8.95 12.16
CA PRO A 8 21.87 9.00 12.32
C PRO A 8 21.23 9.11 10.92
N ARG A 9 20.37 8.14 10.58
CA ARG A 9 19.74 7.81 9.28
C ARG A 9 20.33 6.62 8.49
N PHE A 10 21.34 5.93 8.99
CA PHE A 10 21.68 4.61 8.43
C PHE A 10 20.69 3.57 8.97
N ARG A 11 19.63 3.26 8.21
CA ARG A 11 18.77 2.09 8.46
C ARG A 11 19.37 0.90 7.72
N PHE A 12 19.64 -0.20 8.43
CA PHE A 12 20.03 -1.46 7.82
C PHE A 12 18.93 -1.88 6.83
N HIS A 13 19.24 -1.93 5.54
CA HIS A 13 18.51 -2.78 4.61
C HIS A 13 18.96 -4.20 4.91
N PRO A 14 18.06 -5.12 5.29
CA PRO A 14 18.47 -6.49 5.49
C PRO A 14 19.05 -6.98 4.17
N THR A 15 20.31 -7.43 4.22
CA THR A 15 20.94 -8.14 3.13
C THR A 15 20.10 -9.37 2.77
N ASP A 16 20.23 -9.88 1.55
CA ASP A 16 19.55 -11.12 1.13
C ASP A 16 19.76 -12.26 2.16
N GLU A 17 20.91 -12.27 2.83
CA GLU A 17 21.27 -13.21 3.89
C GLU A 17 20.49 -12.98 5.21
N GLU A 18 20.28 -11.73 5.61
CA GLU A 18 19.46 -11.38 6.79
C GLU A 18 17.98 -11.64 6.55
N LEU A 19 17.49 -11.39 5.33
CA LEU A 19 16.16 -11.80 4.90
C LEU A 19 16.04 -13.33 4.98
N VAL A 20 16.97 -14.06 4.38
CA VAL A 20 16.99 -15.54 4.41
C VAL A 20 17.01 -16.06 5.85
N ALA A 21 17.84 -15.51 6.74
CA ALA A 21 17.89 -15.91 8.14
C ALA A 21 16.55 -15.65 8.87
N TYR A 22 15.94 -14.49 8.62
CA TYR A 22 14.61 -14.14 9.14
C TYR A 22 13.51 -15.07 8.65
N TYR A 23 13.50 -15.39 7.35
CA TYR A 23 12.57 -16.36 6.75
C TYR A 23 12.76 -17.76 7.32
N LEU A 24 14.01 -18.20 7.49
CA LEU A 24 14.32 -19.53 8.01
C LEU A 24 13.93 -19.68 9.47
N ASP A 25 14.22 -18.71 10.33
CA ASP A 25 13.81 -18.74 11.73
C ASP A 25 12.28 -18.85 11.88
N ARG A 26 11.52 -18.04 11.15
CA ARG A 26 10.06 -18.08 11.18
C ARG A 26 9.49 -19.40 10.63
N LYS A 27 10.07 -19.94 9.55
CA LYS A 27 9.66 -21.23 8.96
C LYS A 27 9.97 -22.41 9.88
N ILE A 28 11.10 -22.37 10.58
CA ILE A 28 11.48 -23.38 11.60
C ILE A 28 10.54 -23.30 12.81
N ASN A 29 10.14 -22.08 13.20
CA ASN A 29 9.31 -21.82 14.37
C ASN A 29 7.79 -21.80 14.08
N GLY A 30 7.35 -22.14 12.86
CA GLY A 30 5.94 -22.20 12.48
C GLY A 30 5.19 -20.87 12.58
N ARG A 31 5.89 -19.74 12.56
CA ARG A 31 5.28 -18.39 12.65
C ARG A 31 4.86 -17.93 11.26
N THR A 32 3.60 -17.53 11.11
CA THR A 32 3.11 -16.87 9.90
C THR A 32 3.90 -15.58 9.68
N ILE A 33 4.33 -15.39 8.43
CA ILE A 33 5.04 -14.20 8.00
C ILE A 33 4.00 -13.26 7.39
N GLU A 34 3.46 -12.36 8.20
CA GLU A 34 2.80 -11.16 7.68
C GLU A 34 3.91 -10.22 7.20
N LEU A 35 4.20 -10.30 5.90
CA LEU A 35 5.10 -9.38 5.22
C LEU A 35 4.22 -8.35 4.53
N GLU A 36 4.18 -7.17 5.12
CA GLU A 36 3.44 -6.06 4.55
C GLU A 36 4.25 -5.45 3.40
N ILE A 37 3.74 -5.56 2.18
CA ILE A 37 4.39 -5.00 1.00
C ILE A 37 3.95 -3.54 0.87
N ILE A 38 4.88 -2.61 1.05
CA ILE A 38 4.65 -1.16 0.91
C ILE A 38 5.68 -0.59 -0.06
N PRO A 39 5.32 -0.41 -1.35
CA PRO A 39 6.24 0.17 -2.33
C PRO A 39 6.65 1.62 -2.03
N GLU A 40 7.95 1.90 -2.16
CA GLU A 40 8.57 3.20 -1.83
C GLU A 40 8.18 4.37 -2.75
N SER A 41 7.63 4.08 -3.93
CA SER A 41 7.30 5.08 -4.95
C SER A 41 5.84 5.54 -4.93
N LEU A 42 5.09 5.18 -3.90
CA LEU A 42 3.65 5.42 -3.77
C LEU A 42 3.33 6.43 -2.67
N LYS A 43 2.16 7.05 -2.79
CA LYS A 43 1.49 7.81 -1.73
C LYS A 43 0.27 7.05 -1.24
N TYR A 44 -0.06 7.16 0.04
CA TYR A 44 -1.10 6.34 0.67
C TYR A 44 -2.16 7.18 1.38
N ALA A 45 -3.42 6.80 1.21
CA ALA A 45 -4.52 7.35 1.98
C ALA A 45 -4.71 6.57 3.29
N ARG A 46 -5.31 7.23 4.31
CA ARG A 46 -5.66 6.57 5.59
C ARG A 46 -6.69 5.46 5.43
N SER A 47 -7.42 5.47 4.32
CA SER A 47 -8.36 4.43 3.88
C SER A 47 -7.70 3.28 3.13
N HIS A 48 -6.36 3.25 3.04
CA HIS A 48 -5.55 2.16 2.47
C HIS A 48 -5.56 2.08 0.93
N GLU A 49 -5.95 3.14 0.23
CA GLU A 49 -5.66 3.30 -1.19
C GLU A 49 -4.24 3.85 -1.41
N TRP A 50 -3.65 3.50 -2.55
CA TRP A 50 -2.38 4.06 -2.99
C TRP A 50 -2.57 4.89 -4.26
N ALA A 51 -1.70 5.88 -4.44
CA ALA A 51 -1.56 6.68 -5.65
C ALA A 51 -0.10 6.63 -6.13
N LYS A 52 0.11 6.14 -7.36
CA LYS A 52 1.38 6.21 -8.09
C LYS A 52 1.32 7.37 -9.06
N VAL A 53 2.18 8.36 -8.87
CA VAL A 53 2.22 9.54 -9.75
C VAL A 53 3.28 9.32 -10.82
N ASP A 54 2.85 9.08 -12.05
CA ASP A 54 3.73 9.00 -13.22
C ASP A 54 4.17 10.41 -13.66
N GLU A 55 4.99 10.51 -14.72
CA GLU A 55 5.41 11.81 -15.25
C GLU A 55 4.21 12.71 -15.58
N GLY A 56 4.24 13.96 -15.12
CA GLY A 56 3.16 14.93 -15.35
C GLY A 56 2.12 14.97 -14.22
N LYS A 57 0.86 14.66 -14.54
CA LYS A 57 -0.28 14.72 -13.58
C LYS A 57 -1.13 13.44 -13.59
N LEU A 58 -0.63 12.36 -14.19
CA LEU A 58 -1.36 11.10 -14.23
C LEU A 58 -1.05 10.32 -12.95
N ALA A 59 -2.08 10.01 -12.17
CA ALA A 59 -1.99 9.16 -10.99
C ALA A 59 -2.71 7.83 -11.24
N THR A 60 -2.01 6.72 -11.07
CA THR A 60 -2.64 5.39 -11.01
C THR A 60 -3.03 5.10 -9.57
N VAL A 61 -4.24 4.60 -9.35
CA VAL A 61 -4.84 4.38 -8.03
C VAL A 61 -5.26 2.92 -7.87
N GLY A 62 -5.03 2.35 -6.69
CA GLY A 62 -5.49 1.02 -6.31
C GLY A 62 -5.64 0.87 -4.79
N ILE A 63 -5.86 -0.36 -4.33
CA ILE A 63 -5.96 -0.71 -2.90
C ILE A 63 -4.64 -1.36 -2.46
N ALA A 64 -4.16 -0.99 -1.27
CA ALA A 64 -2.94 -1.55 -0.69
C ALA A 64 -3.10 -3.00 -0.24
N ASP A 65 -1.99 -3.72 -0.19
CA ASP A 65 -1.91 -5.13 0.18
C ASP A 65 -2.57 -5.42 1.55
N HIS A 66 -2.29 -4.57 2.54
CA HIS A 66 -2.95 -4.61 3.84
C HIS A 66 -4.47 -4.61 3.73
N ALA A 67 -5.06 -3.75 2.89
CA ALA A 67 -6.51 -3.66 2.79
C ALA A 67 -7.14 -4.83 2.05
N GLN A 68 -6.51 -5.34 0.98
CA GLN A 68 -7.06 -6.52 0.29
C GLN A 68 -7.05 -7.75 1.22
N GLU A 69 -6.02 -7.90 2.06
CA GLU A 69 -5.95 -9.02 3.00
C GLU A 69 -7.09 -8.97 4.03
N HIS A 70 -7.39 -7.77 4.54
CA HIS A 70 -8.51 -7.54 5.45
C HIS A 70 -9.89 -7.70 4.79
N LEU A 71 -10.00 -7.44 3.49
CA LEU A 71 -11.22 -7.65 2.71
C LEU A 71 -11.46 -9.13 2.38
N GLY A 72 -10.40 -9.96 2.43
CA GLY A 72 -10.45 -11.36 2.05
C GLY A 72 -10.56 -11.54 0.53
N ASP A 73 -11.21 -12.62 0.10
CA ASP A 73 -11.34 -12.95 -1.32
C ASP A 73 -12.27 -11.98 -2.06
N ILE A 74 -11.71 -11.18 -2.98
CA ILE A 74 -12.42 -10.13 -3.71
C ILE A 74 -13.05 -10.75 -4.95
N ILE A 75 -14.37 -10.96 -4.87
CA ILE A 75 -15.19 -11.53 -5.95
C ILE A 75 -15.91 -10.48 -6.81
N TYR A 76 -15.82 -9.19 -6.43
CA TYR A 76 -16.48 -8.10 -7.14
C TYR A 76 -15.77 -6.76 -6.87
N VAL A 77 -15.60 -5.96 -7.93
CA VAL A 77 -15.06 -4.60 -7.86
C VAL A 77 -16.05 -3.63 -8.48
N LYS A 78 -16.39 -2.56 -7.74
CA LYS A 78 -17.19 -1.45 -8.27
C LYS A 78 -16.26 -0.39 -8.85
N LEU A 79 -16.27 -0.24 -10.17
CA LEU A 79 -15.52 0.80 -10.86
C LEU A 79 -16.34 2.11 -10.94
N PRO A 80 -15.68 3.28 -10.94
CA PRO A 80 -16.34 4.55 -11.23
C PRO A 80 -16.75 4.65 -12.70
N ASP A 81 -17.74 5.49 -12.99
CA ASP A 81 -18.17 5.74 -14.37
C ASP A 81 -17.12 6.56 -15.13
N THR A 82 -16.72 6.10 -16.31
CA THR A 82 -15.75 6.83 -17.13
C THR A 82 -16.28 8.21 -17.53
N GLY A 83 -15.40 9.23 -17.44
CA GLY A 83 -15.76 10.62 -17.73
C GLY A 83 -16.48 11.37 -16.60
N VAL A 84 -16.71 10.74 -15.44
CA VAL A 84 -17.16 11.42 -14.22
C VAL A 84 -15.95 11.92 -13.44
N ALA A 85 -16.00 13.18 -13.00
CA ALA A 85 -14.96 13.74 -12.16
C ALA A 85 -14.97 13.07 -10.78
N VAL A 86 -13.78 12.79 -10.25
CA VAL A 86 -13.58 12.27 -8.89
C VAL A 86 -13.03 13.37 -8.01
N THR A 87 -13.46 13.39 -6.75
CA THR A 87 -12.95 14.29 -5.71
C THR A 87 -12.18 13.47 -4.70
N GLN A 88 -11.06 14.02 -4.21
CA GLN A 88 -10.29 13.41 -3.14
C GLN A 88 -11.19 13.12 -1.93
N ALA A 89 -11.13 11.89 -1.45
CA ALA A 89 -11.85 11.46 -0.27
C ALA A 89 -11.04 10.41 0.51
N SER A 90 -11.40 10.21 1.77
CA SER A 90 -10.70 9.34 2.72
C SER A 90 -11.55 8.14 3.17
N SER A 91 -12.51 7.76 2.34
CA SER A 91 -13.34 6.57 2.52
C SER A 91 -12.88 5.44 1.61
N LEU A 92 -12.95 4.20 2.11
CA LEU A 92 -12.54 3.02 1.37
C LEU A 92 -13.25 2.94 -0.01
N GLY A 93 -12.49 2.69 -1.07
CA GLY A 93 -12.96 2.63 -2.45
C GLY A 93 -13.20 4.00 -3.09
N SER A 94 -12.73 5.08 -2.46
CA SER A 94 -12.75 6.44 -3.02
C SER A 94 -11.39 6.83 -3.58
N SER A 95 -11.35 7.88 -4.40
CA SER A 95 -10.09 8.34 -4.99
C SER A 95 -9.25 9.12 -3.97
N PRO A 96 -7.95 8.82 -3.81
CA PRO A 96 -7.04 9.58 -2.95
C PRO A 96 -6.61 10.92 -3.57
N VAL A 97 -7.01 11.20 -4.81
CA VAL A 97 -6.73 12.43 -5.56
C VAL A 97 -7.96 12.85 -6.38
N SER A 98 -8.14 14.15 -6.60
CA SER A 98 -9.20 14.72 -7.43
C SER A 98 -8.78 14.76 -8.90
N GLY A 99 -9.72 14.54 -9.83
CA GLY A 99 -9.43 14.61 -11.26
C GLY A 99 -10.67 14.57 -12.15
N ASN A 100 -10.54 15.10 -13.36
CA ASN A 100 -11.67 15.25 -14.29
C ASN A 100 -11.66 14.22 -15.42
N LYS A 101 -10.51 13.63 -15.73
CA LYS A 101 -10.40 12.52 -16.68
C LYS A 101 -9.96 11.28 -15.92
N ILE A 102 -10.77 10.24 -16.03
CA ILE A 102 -10.51 8.94 -15.43
C ILE A 102 -10.56 7.82 -16.47
N GLU A 103 -9.60 6.91 -16.36
CA GLU A 103 -9.57 5.61 -17.02
C GLU A 103 -9.77 4.55 -15.93
N VAL A 104 -10.49 3.47 -16.21
CA VAL A 104 -10.74 2.39 -15.25
C VAL A 104 -10.20 1.06 -15.76
N ASN A 105 -9.84 0.17 -14.84
CA ASN A 105 -9.38 -1.16 -15.18
C ASN A 105 -10.56 -2.11 -15.41
N GLU A 106 -11.07 -2.16 -16.64
CA GLU A 106 -12.20 -3.02 -16.99
C GLU A 106 -11.91 -4.52 -16.81
N GLU A 107 -10.64 -4.94 -16.75
CA GLU A 107 -10.25 -6.33 -16.48
C GLU A 107 -10.79 -6.82 -15.12
N LEU A 108 -10.91 -5.92 -14.14
CA LEU A 108 -11.44 -6.24 -12.81
C LEU A 108 -12.92 -6.67 -12.82
N LEU A 109 -13.66 -6.36 -13.89
CA LEU A 109 -15.05 -6.82 -14.05
C LEU A 109 -15.12 -8.34 -14.30
N SER A 110 -14.12 -8.89 -14.99
CA SER A 110 -13.99 -10.33 -15.26
C SER A 110 -13.00 -11.04 -14.33
N SER A 111 -12.10 -10.30 -13.69
CA SER A 111 -11.01 -10.85 -12.88
C SER A 111 -10.78 -10.01 -11.61
N PRO A 112 -11.76 -9.95 -10.69
CA PRO A 112 -11.69 -9.14 -9.48
C PRO A 112 -10.57 -9.58 -8.51
N GLY A 113 -10.20 -10.86 -8.53
CA GLY A 113 -9.10 -11.42 -7.73
C GLY A 113 -7.72 -10.83 -8.02
N LEU A 114 -7.55 -10.09 -9.14
CA LEU A 114 -6.31 -9.34 -9.40
C LEU A 114 -5.98 -8.31 -8.31
N VAL A 115 -7.00 -7.82 -7.58
CA VAL A 115 -6.79 -6.93 -6.43
C VAL A 115 -6.10 -7.67 -5.29
N ASN A 116 -6.39 -8.96 -5.08
CA ASN A 116 -5.69 -9.79 -4.10
C ASN A 116 -4.32 -10.26 -4.63
N GLU A 117 -4.25 -10.73 -5.87
CA GLU A 117 -3.04 -11.34 -6.43
C GLU A 117 -1.94 -10.32 -6.77
N SER A 118 -2.32 -9.09 -7.13
CA SER A 118 -1.42 -8.10 -7.71
C SER A 118 -1.82 -6.66 -7.37
N PRO A 119 -1.99 -6.31 -6.07
CA PRO A 119 -2.59 -5.05 -5.63
C PRO A 119 -1.90 -3.78 -6.17
N TYR A 120 -0.59 -3.86 -6.43
CA TYR A 120 0.24 -2.73 -6.87
C TYR A 120 0.57 -2.71 -8.37
N GLU A 121 0.18 -3.76 -9.10
CA GLU A 121 0.50 -3.90 -10.53
C GLU A 121 -0.77 -4.10 -11.34
N LYS A 122 -1.32 -5.31 -11.40
CA LYS A 122 -2.52 -5.59 -12.23
C LYS A 122 -3.84 -5.23 -11.55
N GLY A 123 -3.83 -5.08 -10.23
CA GLY A 123 -4.97 -4.73 -9.39
C GLY A 123 -5.28 -3.24 -9.29
N TRP A 124 -4.67 -2.39 -10.13
CA TRP A 124 -5.02 -0.97 -10.21
C TRP A 124 -6.50 -0.79 -10.58
N ILE A 125 -7.17 0.19 -9.98
CA ILE A 125 -8.62 0.42 -10.13
C ILE A 125 -8.88 1.48 -11.19
N MET A 126 -8.15 2.58 -11.13
CA MET A 126 -8.37 3.74 -11.98
C MET A 126 -7.09 4.54 -12.18
N LYS A 127 -7.00 5.27 -13.30
CA LYS A 127 -6.02 6.32 -13.52
C LYS A 127 -6.72 7.66 -13.57
N VAL A 128 -6.12 8.67 -12.97
CA VAL A 128 -6.71 9.99 -12.77
C VAL A 128 -5.76 11.04 -13.30
N GLU A 129 -6.23 11.89 -14.22
CA GLU A 129 -5.57 13.15 -14.52
C GLU A 129 -5.85 14.14 -13.38
N MET A 130 -4.88 14.29 -12.48
CA MET A 130 -5.00 15.04 -11.24
C MET A 130 -5.29 16.52 -11.50
N SER A 131 -6.25 17.08 -10.75
CA SER A 131 -6.57 18.50 -10.82
C SER A 131 -5.50 19.36 -10.12
N SER A 132 -5.03 18.91 -8.95
CA SER A 132 -3.96 19.56 -8.18
C SER A 132 -2.95 18.54 -7.68
N ARG A 133 -1.66 18.91 -7.66
CA ARG A 133 -0.60 18.09 -7.04
C ARG A 133 -0.48 18.32 -5.53
N ASP A 134 -1.03 19.42 -5.03
CA ASP A 134 -0.94 19.79 -3.62
C ASP A 134 -1.71 18.79 -2.74
N GLU A 135 -2.72 18.11 -3.29
CA GLU A 135 -3.46 17.03 -2.62
C GLU A 135 -2.58 15.83 -2.24
N LEU A 136 -1.39 15.69 -2.82
CA LEU A 136 -0.42 14.66 -2.46
C LEU A 136 0.23 14.93 -1.09
N ASP A 137 0.23 16.18 -0.62
CA ASP A 137 0.78 16.55 0.67
C ASP A 137 -0.13 16.09 1.83
N ASP A 138 -1.41 15.81 1.53
CA ASP A 138 -2.38 15.23 2.47
C ASP A 138 -2.27 13.69 2.57
N LEU A 139 -1.49 13.07 1.67
CA LEU A 139 -1.27 11.63 1.62
C LEU A 139 0.03 11.24 2.34
N MET A 140 -0.01 10.07 2.98
CA MET A 140 1.13 9.51 3.67
C MET A 140 2.20 9.06 2.68
N ASP A 141 3.46 9.25 3.05
CA ASP A 141 4.56 8.54 2.41
C ASP A 141 4.62 7.06 2.87
N PRO A 142 5.48 6.22 2.25
CA PRO A 142 5.61 4.80 2.60
C PRO A 142 5.98 4.55 4.07
N ASP A 143 6.87 5.38 4.64
CA ASP A 143 7.32 5.28 6.04
C ASP A 143 6.16 5.60 7.00
N GLU A 144 5.41 6.66 6.71
CA GLU A 144 4.23 7.06 7.47
C GLU A 144 3.12 6.02 7.40
N TYR A 145 2.88 5.45 6.21
CA TYR A 145 1.89 4.39 6.02
C TYR A 145 2.28 3.12 6.80
N TYR A 146 3.54 2.71 6.77
CA TYR A 146 4.06 1.57 7.52
C TYR A 146 3.83 1.72 9.03
N GLU A 147 4.11 2.91 9.60
CA GLU A 147 3.86 3.13 11.02
C GLU A 147 2.35 3.17 11.34
N TYR A 148 1.52 3.65 10.42
CA TYR A 148 0.06 3.69 10.59
C TYR A 148 -0.58 2.31 10.65
N VAL A 149 -0.17 1.39 9.78
CA VAL A 149 -0.67 0.00 9.73
C VAL A 149 -0.12 -0.84 10.88
N LYS A 150 1.16 -0.68 11.24
CA LYS A 150 1.79 -1.36 12.38
C LYS A 150 1.13 -1.05 13.71
N GLN A 151 0.68 0.19 13.92
CA GLN A 151 -0.03 0.60 15.14
C GLN A 151 -1.42 -0.05 15.29
N LYS A 152 -2.02 -0.54 14.20
CA LYS A 152 -3.33 -1.19 14.21
C LYS A 152 -3.27 -2.71 14.40
N ILE A 153 -2.10 -3.32 14.22
CA ILE A 153 -1.83 -4.66 14.71
C ILE A 153 -1.69 -4.53 16.24
N PRO A 154 -2.50 -5.23 17.07
CA PRO A 154 -2.32 -5.16 18.51
C PRO A 154 -0.86 -5.51 18.81
N ASN A 155 -0.16 -4.59 19.51
CA ASN A 155 1.15 -4.85 20.07
C ASN A 155 1.07 -6.18 20.84
N ILE A 156 1.59 -7.27 20.25
CA ILE A 156 1.92 -8.48 21.00
C ILE A 156 3.21 -8.17 21.75
N SER A 157 3.17 -7.15 22.60
CA SER A 157 4.23 -6.83 23.54
C SER A 157 3.88 -7.48 24.88
N GLU A 158 4.64 -8.52 25.22
CA GLU A 158 4.92 -8.99 26.59
C GLU A 158 3.84 -9.70 27.42
N ALA A 159 2.66 -10.06 26.88
CA ALA A 159 1.60 -10.66 27.72
C ALA A 159 1.46 -12.20 27.71
N GLU A 160 2.18 -12.97 26.88
CA GLU A 160 1.99 -14.43 26.80
C GLU A 160 3.25 -15.26 27.04
N ILE A 161 4.11 -14.81 27.95
CA ILE A 161 5.04 -15.69 28.66
C ILE A 161 4.79 -15.52 30.16
N SER A 162 3.72 -16.15 30.65
CA SER A 162 3.52 -16.49 32.06
C SER A 162 3.10 -17.95 32.18
#